data_AF-A0A821Z529-F1
#
_entry.id   AF-A0A821Z529-F1
#
_cell.length_a   1.000
_cell.length_b   1.000
_cell.length_c   1.000
_cell.angle_alpha   90.00
_cell.angle_beta   90.00
_cell.angle_gamma   90.00
#
_symmetry.space_group_name_H-M   'P 1'
#
loop_
_entity.id
_entity.type
_entity.pdbx_description
1 polymer ?
#
loop_
_entity_poly.entity_id
_entity_poly.type
_entity_poly.pdbx_seq_one_letter_code
_entity_poly.pdbx_strand_id
1 'polypeptide(L)'
;MNPKVILFAIFLLLLANLHCYEAIICNGYTRSGNACCGSFGYYTSTQVCCNGVIKSGNACCGSFAYHTSTQVCCLGVIKTGNACCGSFAYYTSTQVCCNGVVKTGIVC
;
A
#
# COMPACT_ATOMS: atom_id res chain seq x y z
N MET A 1 -4.85 -14.19 -48.62
CA MET A 1 -5.16 -13.87 -47.19
C MET A 1 -5.47 -12.37 -47.12
N ASN A 2 -6.62 -11.98 -46.57
CA ASN A 2 -7.08 -10.58 -46.63
C ASN A 2 -6.31 -9.71 -45.61
N PRO A 3 -5.63 -8.63 -46.03
CA PRO A 3 -4.81 -7.82 -45.14
C PRO A 3 -5.59 -7.18 -43.98
N LYS A 4 -6.90 -6.94 -44.15
CA LYS A 4 -7.78 -6.47 -43.07
C LYS A 4 -7.97 -7.53 -41.97
N VAL A 5 -7.97 -8.80 -42.34
CA VAL A 5 -8.12 -9.94 -41.40
C VAL A 5 -6.82 -10.14 -40.60
N ILE A 6 -5.66 -9.96 -41.23
CA ILE A 6 -4.36 -10.05 -40.57
C ILE A 6 -4.20 -8.93 -39.54
N LEU A 7 -4.55 -7.69 -39.91
CA LEU A 7 -4.45 -6.54 -39.01
C LEU A 7 -5.38 -6.68 -37.79
N PHE A 8 -6.60 -7.19 -37.99
CA PHE A 8 -7.55 -7.48 -36.91
C PHE A 8 -7.04 -8.56 -35.95
N ALA A 9 -6.42 -9.62 -36.48
CA ALA A 9 -5.82 -10.68 -35.66
C ALA A 9 -4.64 -10.17 -34.82
N ILE A 10 -3.76 -9.32 -35.38
CA ILE A 10 -2.66 -8.70 -34.63
C ILE A 10 -3.19 -7.79 -33.51
N PHE A 11 -4.22 -6.99 -33.79
CA PHE A 11 -4.85 -6.13 -32.78
C PHE A 11 -5.46 -6.95 -31.63
N LEU A 12 -6.16 -8.05 -31.92
CA LEU A 12 -6.69 -8.95 -30.89
C LEU A 12 -5.58 -9.62 -30.07
N LEU A 13 -4.47 -10.03 -30.69
CA LEU A 13 -3.32 -10.59 -29.98
C LEU A 13 -2.65 -9.54 -29.08
N LEU A 14 -2.53 -8.29 -29.52
CA LEU A 14 -2.01 -7.19 -28.69
C LEU A 14 -2.95 -6.88 -27.51
N LEU A 15 -4.28 -6.90 -27.72
CA LEU A 15 -5.26 -6.74 -26.64
C LEU A 15 -5.24 -7.91 -25.63
N ALA A 16 -5.04 -9.14 -26.10
CA ALA A 16 -4.88 -10.31 -25.23
C ALA A 16 -3.61 -10.21 -24.36
N ASN A 17 -2.55 -9.56 -24.86
CA ASN A 17 -1.35 -9.23 -24.08
C ASN A 17 -1.54 -8.01 -23.14
N LEU A 18 -2.55 -7.16 -23.40
CA LEU A 18 -2.85 -5.99 -22.59
C LEU A 18 -3.65 -6.32 -21.31
N HIS A 19 -4.29 -7.50 -21.23
CA HIS A 19 -5.13 -7.94 -20.11
C HIS A 19 -4.49 -9.01 -19.20
N CYS A 20 -3.21 -9.36 -19.41
CA CYS A 20 -2.53 -10.44 -18.69
C CYS A 20 -1.41 -9.98 -17.73
N TYR A 21 -1.38 -8.70 -17.34
CA TYR A 21 -0.22 -8.15 -16.63
C TYR A 21 -0.38 -8.11 -15.08
N GLU A 22 -1.59 -8.20 -14.52
CA GLU A 22 -1.78 -8.07 -13.06
C GLU A 22 -2.70 -9.17 -12.50
N ALA A 23 -2.47 -10.41 -12.94
CA ALA A 23 -3.15 -11.58 -12.40
C ALA A 23 -2.20 -12.38 -11.51
N ILE A 24 -2.60 -12.61 -10.26
CA ILE A 24 -1.90 -13.45 -9.27
C ILE A 24 -2.79 -14.64 -8.89
N ILE A 25 -2.19 -15.66 -8.26
CA ILE A 25 -2.94 -16.81 -7.74
C ILE A 25 -3.01 -16.70 -6.21
N CYS A 26 -4.22 -16.57 -5.66
CA CYS A 26 -4.47 -16.59 -4.23
C CYS A 26 -5.33 -17.80 -3.89
N ASN A 27 -4.80 -18.71 -3.06
CA ASN A 27 -5.48 -19.97 -2.69
C ASN A 27 -6.03 -20.77 -3.89
N GLY A 28 -5.26 -20.83 -4.99
CA GLY A 28 -5.63 -21.58 -6.19
C GLY A 28 -6.59 -20.87 -7.15
N TYR A 29 -7.01 -19.64 -6.85
CA TYR A 29 -7.86 -18.83 -7.72
C TYR A 29 -7.08 -17.67 -8.33
N THR A 30 -7.27 -17.43 -9.63
CA THR A 30 -6.74 -16.26 -10.31
C THR A 30 -7.45 -14.99 -9.81
N ARG A 31 -6.68 -13.99 -9.37
CA ARG A 31 -7.16 -12.72 -8.82
C ARG A 31 -6.44 -11.55 -9.47
N SER A 32 -7.12 -10.40 -9.55
CA SER A 32 -6.48 -9.13 -9.91
C SER A 32 -5.63 -8.62 -8.73
N GLY A 33 -4.46 -8.07 -9.04
CA GLY A 33 -3.56 -7.48 -8.05
C GLY A 33 -2.14 -8.00 -8.17
N ASN A 34 -1.29 -7.58 -7.24
CA ASN A 34 0.11 -7.98 -7.15
C ASN A 34 0.49 -8.61 -5.78
N ALA A 35 -0.46 -8.69 -4.84
CA ALA A 35 -0.32 -9.42 -3.58
C ALA A 35 -1.65 -10.05 -3.11
N CYS A 36 -1.55 -11.07 -2.27
CA CYS A 36 -2.72 -11.77 -1.70
C CYS A 36 -3.01 -11.34 -0.27
N CYS A 37 -4.29 -11.18 0.06
CA CYS A 37 -4.83 -11.06 1.40
C CYS A 37 -5.83 -12.20 1.60
N GLY A 38 -5.36 -13.33 2.13
CA GLY A 38 -6.10 -14.59 2.10
C GLY A 38 -6.40 -15.03 0.65
N SER A 39 -7.67 -15.27 0.34
CA SER A 39 -8.10 -15.69 -1.01
C SER A 39 -8.32 -14.54 -2.00
N PHE A 40 -8.08 -13.29 -1.59
CA PHE A 40 -8.32 -12.10 -2.40
C PHE A 40 -7.00 -11.48 -2.86
N GLY A 41 -6.96 -11.00 -4.10
CA GLY A 41 -5.86 -10.19 -4.61
C GLY A 41 -6.08 -8.70 -4.30
N TYR A 42 -4.99 -7.96 -4.14
CA TYR A 42 -5.01 -6.50 -3.94
C TYR A 42 -3.77 -5.84 -4.57
N TYR A 43 -3.82 -4.53 -4.73
CA TYR A 43 -2.71 -3.73 -5.27
C TYR A 43 -1.94 -3.03 -4.13
N THR A 44 -0.69 -3.44 -3.90
CA THR A 44 0.18 -2.86 -2.85
C THR A 44 0.49 -1.38 -3.04
N SER A 45 0.24 -0.83 -4.23
CA SER A 45 0.42 0.60 -4.53
C SER A 45 -0.61 1.49 -3.83
N THR A 46 -1.80 0.97 -3.49
CA THR A 46 -2.91 1.74 -2.92
C THR A 46 -3.54 1.08 -1.68
N GLN A 47 -3.27 -0.21 -1.48
CA GLN A 47 -3.93 -1.03 -0.48
C GLN A 47 -2.92 -1.82 0.36
N VAL A 48 -3.37 -2.23 1.55
CA VAL A 48 -2.62 -3.08 2.49
C VAL A 48 -3.56 -4.12 3.11
N CYS A 49 -3.03 -5.30 3.43
CA CYS A 49 -3.75 -6.35 4.13
C CYS A 49 -3.47 -6.26 5.63
N CYS A 50 -4.44 -5.81 6.44
CA CYS A 50 -4.31 -5.76 7.90
C CYS A 50 -5.27 -6.78 8.53
N ASN A 51 -4.72 -7.78 9.23
CA ASN A 51 -5.47 -8.86 9.87
C ASN A 51 -6.48 -9.54 8.90
N GLY A 52 -6.01 -9.86 7.69
CA GLY A 52 -6.82 -10.55 6.68
C GLY A 52 -7.85 -9.67 5.96
N VAL A 53 -7.89 -8.36 6.23
CA VAL A 53 -8.78 -7.41 5.56
C VAL A 53 -7.98 -6.44 4.70
N ILE A 54 -8.35 -6.34 3.42
CA ILE A 54 -7.79 -5.37 2.48
C ILE A 54 -8.34 -3.99 2.83
N LYS A 55 -7.46 -3.00 2.98
CA LYS A 55 -7.79 -1.62 3.33
C LYS A 55 -6.97 -0.64 2.51
N SER A 56 -7.47 0.60 2.34
CA SER A 56 -6.69 1.69 1.78
C SER A 56 -5.58 2.10 2.75
N GLY A 57 -4.36 2.24 2.24
CA GLY A 57 -3.18 2.51 3.06
C GLY A 57 -1.97 1.71 2.58
N ASN A 58 -0.83 1.95 3.23
CA ASN A 58 0.43 1.28 2.92
C ASN A 58 1.10 0.66 4.14
N ALA A 59 0.51 0.82 5.33
CA ALA A 59 0.98 0.20 6.57
C ALA A 59 -0.19 -0.13 7.51
N CYS A 60 0.06 -1.06 8.43
CA CYS A 60 -0.90 -1.48 9.46
C CYS A 60 -0.48 -1.01 10.85
N CYS A 61 -1.46 -0.55 11.62
CA CYS A 61 -1.38 -0.30 13.06
C CYS A 61 -2.41 -1.21 13.73
N GLY A 62 -1.98 -2.42 14.10
CA GLY A 62 -2.91 -3.50 14.44
C GLY A 62 -3.82 -3.86 13.25
N SER A 63 -5.13 -3.88 13.47
CA SER A 63 -6.13 -4.15 12.42
C SER A 63 -6.42 -2.94 11.52
N PHE A 64 -5.88 -1.76 11.80
CA PHE A 64 -6.20 -0.53 11.06
C PHE A 64 -5.10 -0.22 10.06
N ALA A 65 -5.49 0.22 8.86
CA ALA A 65 -4.54 0.71 7.86
C ALA A 65 -4.33 2.22 8.03
N TYR A 66 -3.15 2.69 7.66
CA TYR A 66 -2.80 4.11 7.65
C TYR A 66 -1.87 4.45 6.48
N HIS A 67 -1.70 5.74 6.21
CA HIS A 67 -0.80 6.25 5.18
C HIS A 67 0.48 6.81 5.83
N THR A 68 1.62 6.15 5.62
CA THR A 68 2.91 6.55 6.22
C THR A 68 3.41 7.92 5.78
N SER A 69 2.84 8.48 4.72
CA SER A 69 3.18 9.83 4.23
C SER A 69 2.70 10.94 5.16
N THR A 70 1.67 10.71 5.98
CA THR A 70 1.07 11.72 6.86
C THR A 70 0.83 11.22 8.28
N GLN A 71 0.91 9.91 8.50
CA GLN A 71 0.56 9.26 9.75
C GLN A 71 1.65 8.28 10.21
N VAL A 72 1.67 8.02 11.52
CA VAL A 72 2.56 7.09 12.19
C VAL A 72 1.78 6.30 13.25
N CYS A 73 2.17 5.05 13.49
CA CYS A 73 1.60 4.20 14.54
C CYS A 73 2.47 4.27 15.80
N CYS A 74 2.02 4.98 16.84
CA CYS A 74 2.72 5.05 18.12
C CYS A 74 1.97 4.24 19.17
N LEU A 75 2.60 3.17 19.66
CA LEU A 75 2.02 2.27 20.66
C LEU A 75 0.61 1.76 20.29
N GLY A 76 0.42 1.39 19.03
CA GLY A 76 -0.85 0.86 18.53
C GLY A 76 -1.90 1.93 18.20
N VAL A 77 -1.58 3.22 18.31
CA VAL A 77 -2.48 4.33 17.95
C VAL A 77 -1.95 5.06 16.72
N ILE A 78 -2.79 5.19 15.69
CA ILE A 78 -2.49 5.99 14.50
C ILE A 78 -2.60 7.47 14.84
N LYS A 79 -1.56 8.23 14.52
CA LYS A 79 -1.46 9.67 14.78
C LYS A 79 -0.85 10.38 13.59
N THR A 80 -1.14 11.67 13.45
CA THR A 80 -0.52 12.53 12.44
C THR A 80 0.93 12.83 12.82
N GLY A 81 1.86 12.62 11.90
CA GLY A 81 3.31 12.72 12.14
C GLY A 81 4.09 11.65 11.38
N ASN A 82 5.42 11.67 11.51
CA ASN A 82 6.31 10.71 10.84
C ASN A 82 7.26 9.97 11.80
N ALA A 83 7.26 10.32 13.09
CA ALA A 83 8.04 9.64 14.12
C ALA A 83 7.30 9.62 15.46
N CYS A 84 7.70 8.69 16.34
CA CYS A 84 7.16 8.55 17.69
C CYS A 84 8.18 8.96 18.75
N CYS A 85 7.71 9.69 19.76
CA CYS A 85 8.40 9.97 21.01
C CYS A 85 7.53 9.40 22.13
N GLY A 86 7.74 8.11 22.46
CA GLY A 86 6.81 7.35 23.27
C GLY A 86 5.44 7.22 22.60
N SER A 87 4.38 7.66 23.29
CA SER A 87 3.00 7.66 22.77
C SER A 87 2.66 8.89 21.89
N PHE A 88 3.57 9.86 21.78
CA PHE A 88 3.36 11.08 21.01
C PHE A 88 3.92 10.95 19.61
N ALA A 89 3.16 11.38 18.61
CA ALA A 89 3.66 11.55 17.25
C ALA A 89 4.20 12.96 17.07
N TYR A 90 5.25 13.10 16.28
CA TYR A 90 5.86 14.38 15.93
C TYR A 90 6.35 14.38 14.49
N TYR A 91 6.67 15.58 13.98
CA TYR A 91 7.29 15.76 12.67
C TYR A 91 8.78 16.01 12.82
N THR A 92 9.61 15.09 12.33
CA THR A 92 11.09 15.21 12.40
C THR A 92 11.64 16.43 11.64
N SER A 93 10.85 17.04 10.76
CA SER A 93 11.23 18.25 10.02
C SER A 93 11.22 19.52 10.89
N THR A 94 10.47 19.55 12.00
CA THR A 94 10.31 20.74 12.84
C THR A 94 10.45 20.47 14.33
N GLN A 95 10.56 19.20 14.72
CA GLN A 95 10.53 18.75 16.11
C GLN A 95 11.55 17.63 16.35
N VAL A 96 11.94 17.46 17.61
CA VAL A 96 12.89 16.45 18.08
C VAL A 96 12.37 15.79 19.37
N CYS A 97 12.72 14.52 19.58
CA CYS A 97 12.42 13.82 20.82
C CYS A 97 13.65 13.84 21.74
N CYS A 98 13.55 14.52 22.88
CA CYS A 98 14.62 14.60 23.88
C CYS A 98 14.14 13.98 25.19
N ASN A 99 14.75 12.86 25.61
CA ASN A 99 14.39 12.14 26.83
C ASN A 99 12.88 11.86 26.95
N GLY A 100 12.24 11.47 25.85
CA GLY A 100 10.80 11.16 25.81
C GLY A 100 9.88 12.39 25.71
N VAL A 101 10.42 13.59 25.55
CA VAL A 101 9.65 14.83 25.37
C VAL A 101 9.84 15.37 23.96
N VAL A 102 8.74 15.67 23.28
CA VAL A 102 8.77 16.33 21.97
C VAL A 102 9.04 17.83 22.18
N LYS A 103 10.08 18.34 21.52
CA LYS A 103 10.43 19.76 21.51
C LYS A 103 10.38 20.31 20.09
N THR A 104 10.14 21.62 19.95
CA THR A 104 10.32 22.33 18.67
C THR A 104 11.80 22.51 18.37
N GLY A 105 12.15 22.52 17.09
CA GLY A 105 13.53 22.46 16.62
C GLY A 105 14.02 21.04 16.39
N ILE A 106 15.21 20.90 15.83
CA ILE A 106 15.78 19.61 15.39
C ILE A 106 16.96 19.14 16.27
N VAL A 107 17.21 19.81 17.40
CA VAL A 107 18.36 19.58 18.27
C VAL A 107 17.90 19.42 19.72
N CYS A 108 18.44 18.39 20.39
CA CYS A 108 18.48 18.26 21.83
C CYS A 108 19.77 18.91 22.36
#